data_AF-A0A2V8NVR0-F1
#
_entry.id   AF-A0A2V8NVR0-F1
#
_cell.length_a   1.000
_cell.length_b   1.000
_cell.length_c   1.000
_cell.angle_alpha   90.00
_cell.angle_beta   90.00
_cell.angle_gamma   90.00
#
_symmetry.space_group_name_H-M   'P 1'
#
loop_
_entity.id
_entity.type
_entity.pdbx_description
1 polymer ?
#
loop_
_entity_poly.entity_id
_entity_poly.type
_entity_poly.pdbx_seq_one_letter_code
_entity_poly.pdbx_strand_id
1 'polypeptide(L)'
;MRNRNGDVLIGFVRPPQKDVSVSTQYSNVTLELPSTATFSIDAQTRYGSIDSEFGELNNDVSSNRERSLRGRVGQAGPQIKIGTRNGDIRLEKKG
;
A
#
# COMPACT_ATOMS: atom_id res chain seq x y z
N MET A 1 -3.33 4.23 19.71
CA MET A 1 -2.40 3.09 19.68
C MET A 1 -1.21 3.50 18.81
N ARG A 2 0.00 3.63 19.36
CA ARG A 2 1.22 4.02 18.61
C ARG A 2 2.15 2.81 18.60
N ASN A 3 2.15 2.09 17.48
CA ASN A 3 3.07 0.98 17.26
C ASN A 3 4.44 1.56 16.85
N ARG A 4 5.49 1.25 17.62
CA ARG A 4 6.88 1.65 17.39
C ARG A 4 7.66 0.35 17.29
N ASN A 5 8.26 0.09 16.13
CA ASN A 5 9.10 -1.07 15.80
C ASN A 5 8.37 -2.38 15.48
N GLY A 6 7.18 -2.32 14.86
CA GLY A 6 6.57 -3.49 14.22
C GLY A 6 6.33 -3.21 12.74
N ASP A 7 6.70 -4.15 11.88
CA ASP A 7 6.23 -4.19 10.50
C ASP A 7 4.70 -4.36 10.51
N VAL A 8 4.02 -3.63 9.62
CA VAL A 8 2.57 -3.70 9.50
C VAL A 8 2.23 -4.61 8.34
N LEU A 9 1.85 -5.85 8.64
CA LEU A 9 1.32 -6.79 7.67
C LEU A 9 -0.20 -6.73 7.68
N ILE A 10 -0.81 -6.44 6.53
CA ILE A 10 -2.26 -6.45 6.34
C ILE A 10 -2.56 -7.47 5.26
N GLY A 11 -3.03 -8.64 5.68
CA GLY A 11 -3.46 -9.70 4.76
C GLY A 11 -4.97 -9.73 4.59
N PHE A 12 -5.44 -9.54 3.37
CA PHE A 12 -6.84 -9.70 3.02
C PHE A 12 -7.09 -11.12 2.49
N VAL A 13 -7.92 -11.89 3.19
CA VAL A 13 -8.36 -13.23 2.73
C VAL A 13 -9.43 -13.13 1.65
N ARG A 14 -10.16 -12.01 1.61
CA ARG A 14 -11.19 -11.68 0.61
C ARG A 14 -10.95 -10.25 0.12
N PRO A 15 -11.41 -9.89 -1.09
CA PRO A 15 -11.29 -8.53 -1.58
C PRO A 15 -11.80 -7.53 -0.54
N PRO A 16 -11.09 -6.42 -0.31
CA PRO A 16 -11.50 -5.43 0.67
C PRO A 16 -12.89 -4.92 0.31
N GLN A 17 -13.77 -4.80 1.31
CA GLN A 17 -15.14 -4.33 1.13
C GLN A 17 -15.36 -2.91 1.68
N LYS A 18 -14.37 -2.36 2.37
CA LYS A 18 -14.42 -1.04 3.02
C LYS A 18 -13.09 -0.34 2.82
N ASP A 19 -13.13 0.99 2.92
CA ASP A 19 -11.93 1.81 2.83
C ASP A 19 -10.97 1.50 3.99
N VAL A 20 -9.68 1.55 3.67
CA VAL A 20 -8.60 1.23 4.60
C VAL A 20 -7.64 2.41 4.62
N SER A 21 -7.27 2.88 5.80
CA SER A 21 -6.29 3.94 5.97
C SER A 21 -5.24 3.55 6.99
N VAL A 22 -3.99 3.58 6.58
CA VAL A 22 -2.83 3.18 7.38
C VAL A 22 -1.85 4.34 7.39
N SER A 23 -1.45 4.78 8.58
CA SER A 23 -0.42 5.80 8.74
C SER A 23 0.59 5.37 9.79
N THR A 24 1.86 5.28 9.39
CA THR A 24 2.98 4.89 10.24
C THR A 24 4.13 5.89 10.06
N GLN A 25 5.11 5.87 10.98
CA GLN A 25 6.24 6.80 10.94
C GLN A 25 7.60 6.12 10.68
N TYR A 26 7.77 4.89 11.16
CA TYR A 26 9.06 4.17 11.15
C TYR A 26 8.85 2.65 10.95
N SER A 27 7.87 2.27 10.12
CA SER A 27 7.46 0.87 9.93
C SER A 27 7.30 0.58 8.45
N ASN A 28 7.71 -0.61 8.04
CA ASN A 28 7.36 -1.14 6.73
C ASN A 28 5.89 -1.55 6.72
N VAL A 29 5.25 -1.42 5.57
CA VAL A 29 3.86 -1.79 5.37
C VAL A 29 3.79 -2.80 4.23
N THR A 30 3.36 -4.03 4.53
CA THR A 30 3.10 -5.06 3.53
C THR A 30 1.61 -5.30 3.43
N LEU A 31 1.08 -5.17 2.22
CA LEU A 31 -0.32 -5.37 1.90
C LEU A 31 -0.44 -6.59 0.99
N GLU A 32 -0.99 -7.68 1.53
CA GLU A 32 -1.28 -8.88 0.74
C GLU A 32 -2.75 -8.89 0.34
N LEU A 33 -3.01 -8.92 -0.96
CA LEU A 33 -4.34 -8.91 -1.54
C LEU A 33 -4.51 -10.07 -2.52
N PRO A 34 -5.70 -10.70 -2.60
CA PRO A 34 -5.96 -11.69 -3.62
C PRO A 34 -5.68 -11.15 -5.03
N SER A 35 -5.14 -11.97 -5.93
CA SER A 35 -4.89 -11.56 -7.32
C SER A 35 -6.14 -11.06 -8.06
N THR A 36 -7.33 -11.49 -7.63
CA THR A 36 -8.65 -11.09 -8.15
C THR A 36 -9.27 -9.90 -7.42
N ALA A 37 -8.57 -9.31 -6.44
CA ALA A 37 -9.10 -8.19 -5.67
C ALA A 37 -9.17 -6.92 -6.53
N THR A 38 -10.25 -6.16 -6.35
CA THR A 38 -10.47 -4.89 -7.02
C THR A 38 -10.48 -3.75 -6.00
N PHE A 39 -9.62 -2.75 -6.20
CA PHE A 39 -9.40 -1.68 -5.24
C PHE A 39 -8.73 -0.47 -5.90
N SER A 40 -8.84 0.68 -5.26
CA SER A 40 -8.02 1.86 -5.59
C SER A 40 -6.99 2.06 -4.48
N ILE A 41 -5.77 2.45 -4.81
CA ILE A 41 -4.73 2.71 -3.82
C ILE A 41 -4.08 4.08 -4.00
N ASP A 42 -3.79 4.72 -2.86
CA ASP A 42 -2.92 5.88 -2.72
C ASP A 42 -1.89 5.59 -1.61
N ALA A 43 -0.70 5.19 -2.03
CA ALA A 43 0.42 4.86 -1.14
C ALA A 43 1.52 5.91 -1.25
N GLN A 44 2.09 6.34 -0.13
CA GLN A 44 3.10 7.39 -0.06
C GLN A 44 4.17 7.07 0.99
N THR A 45 5.44 7.24 0.63
CA THR A 45 6.59 7.16 1.55
C THR A 45 7.58 8.30 1.32
N ARG A 46 8.29 8.73 2.37
CA ARG A 46 9.26 9.86 2.29
C ARG A 46 10.73 9.46 2.32
N TYR A 47 11.06 8.33 2.94
CA TYR A 47 12.41 7.79 3.02
C TYR A 47 12.29 6.27 2.94
N GLY A 48 11.98 5.78 1.74
CA GLY A 48 11.74 4.36 1.50
C GLY A 48 11.38 4.09 0.04
N SER A 49 11.03 2.85 -0.22
CA SER A 49 10.61 2.39 -1.54
C SER A 49 9.16 1.93 -1.55
N ILE A 50 8.53 2.01 -2.71
CA ILE A 50 7.22 1.40 -2.93
C ILE A 50 7.38 0.36 -4.02
N ASP A 51 7.01 -0.88 -3.71
CA ASP A 51 7.06 -2.02 -4.60
C ASP A 51 5.67 -2.62 -4.76
N SER A 52 5.34 -3.06 -5.97
CA SER A 52 4.00 -3.56 -6.30
C SER A 52 4.06 -4.65 -7.34
N GLU A 53 3.48 -5.81 -7.02
CA GLU A 53 3.26 -6.90 -7.97
C GLU A 53 2.05 -6.66 -8.89
N PHE A 54 1.26 -5.62 -8.64
CA PHE A 54 0.16 -5.19 -9.50
C PHE A 54 0.69 -4.24 -10.57
N GLY A 55 0.88 -4.75 -11.79
CA GLY A 55 1.40 -3.98 -12.92
C GLY A 55 0.46 -2.88 -13.45
N GLU A 56 -0.81 -2.87 -13.04
CA GLU A 56 -1.77 -1.80 -13.35
C GLU A 56 -1.51 -0.51 -12.53
N LEU A 57 -0.70 -0.59 -11.47
CA LEU A 57 -0.40 0.54 -10.60
C LEU A 57 0.82 1.30 -11.09
N ASN A 58 0.72 2.63 -11.17
CA ASN A 58 1.79 3.49 -11.63
C ASN A 58 2.56 4.06 -10.43
N ASN A 59 3.85 3.73 -10.36
CA ASN A 59 4.76 4.37 -9.42
C ASN A 59 5.02 5.81 -9.87
N ASP A 60 4.58 6.76 -9.07
CA ASP A 60 4.80 8.18 -9.26
C ASP A 60 5.95 8.65 -8.35
N VAL A 61 7.10 8.94 -8.95
CA VAL A 61 8.25 9.47 -8.22
C VAL A 61 8.09 10.99 -8.13
N SER A 62 7.44 11.45 -7.07
CA SER A 62 7.09 12.85 -6.88
C SER A 62 8.27 13.74 -6.46
N SER A 63 9.36 13.18 -5.89
CA SER A 63 10.60 13.91 -5.56
C SER A 63 11.78 12.96 -5.28
N ASN A 64 13.00 13.49 -5.12
CA ASN A 64 14.23 12.71 -4.89
C ASN A 64 14.25 11.89 -3.57
N ARG A 65 13.24 12.05 -2.71
CA ARG A 65 13.09 11.36 -1.42
C ARG A 65 11.69 10.77 -1.27
N GLU A 66 10.67 11.50 -1.71
CA GLU A 66 9.27 11.08 -1.66
C GLU A 66 8.92 10.18 -2.84
N ARG A 67 8.30 9.04 -2.53
CA ARG A 67 7.72 8.12 -3.50
C ARG A 67 6.25 7.95 -3.26
N SER A 68 5.50 7.83 -4.34
CA SER A 68 4.06 7.60 -4.31
C SER A 68 3.69 6.52 -5.30
N LEU A 69 2.64 5.76 -4.99
CA LEU A 69 2.05 4.78 -5.88
C LEU A 69 0.55 5.02 -5.86
N ARG A 70 0.02 5.35 -7.03
CA ARG A 70 -1.40 5.62 -7.19
C ARG A 70 -1.93 4.85 -8.38
N GLY A 71 -3.12 4.31 -8.19
CA GLY A 71 -3.78 3.61 -9.27
C GLY A 71 -4.98 2.83 -8.78
N ARG A 72 -5.53 2.06 -9.71
CA ARG A 72 -6.69 1.25 -9.49
C ARG A 72 -6.49 -0.10 -10.15
N VAL A 73 -6.80 -1.15 -9.42
CA VAL A 73 -6.82 -2.53 -9.90
C VAL A 73 -8.29 -2.92 -10.10
N GLY A 74 -8.66 -3.24 -11.34
CA GLY A 74 -10.03 -3.59 -11.73
C GLY A 74 -11.03 -2.43 -11.82
N GLN A 75 -12.32 -2.77 -11.96
CA GLN A 75 -13.38 -1.82 -12.35
C GLN A 75 -14.10 -1.10 -11.20
N ALA A 76 -14.10 -1.66 -9.98
CA ALA A 76 -14.84 -1.15 -8.81
C ALA A 76 -14.20 -1.65 -7.51
N GLY A 77 -14.12 -0.83 -6.45
CA GLY A 77 -13.52 -1.28 -5.19
C GLY A 77 -13.32 -0.15 -4.19
N PRO A 78 -13.04 -0.48 -2.92
CA PRO A 78 -12.76 0.50 -1.89
C PRO A 78 -11.40 1.17 -2.10
N GLN A 79 -11.20 2.27 -1.40
CA GLN A 79 -9.96 3.02 -1.42
C GLN A 79 -9.05 2.62 -0.27
N ILE A 80 -7.80 2.30 -0.61
CA ILE A 80 -6.73 1.98 0.33
C ILE A 80 -5.76 3.15 0.36
N LYS A 81 -5.52 3.71 1.54
CA LYS A 81 -4.58 4.79 1.77
C LYS A 81 -3.47 4.32 2.69
N ILE A 82 -2.22 4.46 2.26
CA ILE A 82 -1.06 4.05 3.05
C ILE A 82 -0.05 5.20 3.06
N GLY A 83 0.30 5.68 4.26
CA GLY A 83 1.32 6.70 4.45
C GLY A 83 2.37 6.23 5.44
N THR A 84 3.62 6.15 5.02
CA THR A 84 4.76 5.96 5.93
C THR A 84 5.80 7.06 5.75
N ARG A 85 6.64 7.32 6.75
CA ARG A 85 7.69 8.35 6.66
C ARG A 85 9.06 7.75 6.43
N ASN A 86 9.43 6.75 7.22
CA ASN A 86 10.66 5.96 7.04
C ASN A 86 10.28 4.49 7.04
N GLY A 87 10.22 3.90 5.86
CA GLY A 87 9.75 2.53 5.69
C GLY A 87 9.34 2.26 4.26
N ASP A 88 9.44 1.00 3.89
CA ASP A 88 9.02 0.52 2.57
C ASP A 88 7.53 0.18 2.58
N ILE A 89 6.89 0.33 1.43
CA ILE A 89 5.53 -0.15 1.18
C ILE A 89 5.62 -1.25 0.13
N ARG A 90 5.09 -2.43 0.44
CA ARG A 90 5.04 -3.58 -0.48
C ARG A 90 3.60 -4.00 -0.72
N LEU A 91 3.21 -4.10 -1.98
CA LEU A 91 1.95 -4.71 -2.39
C LEU A 91 2.21 -6.06 -3.03
N GLU A 92 1.67 -7.10 -2.41
CA GLU A 92 1.89 -8.49 -2.79
C GLU A 92 0.55 -9.14 -3.16
N LYS A 93 0.60 -10.02 -4.16
CA LYS A 93 -0.52 -10.85 -4.58
C LYS A 93 -0.53 -12.12 -3.74
N LYS A 94 -1.61 -12.28 -2.96
CA LYS A 94 -1.91 -13.53 -2.28
C LYS A 94 -2.59 -14.48 -3.28
N GLY A 95 -1.95 -15.62 -3.53
CA GLY A 95 -2.43 -16.66 -4.44
C GLY A 95 -3.78 -17.24 -4.04
#